data_AF-Q9FI83-F1
#
_entry.id   AF-Q9FI83-F1
#
_cell.length_a   1.000
_cell.length_b   1.000
_cell.length_c   1.000
_cell.angle_alpha   90.00
_cell.angle_beta   90.00
_cell.angle_gamma   90.00
#
_symmetry.space_group_name_H-M   'P 1'
#
loop_
_entity.id
_entity.type
_entity.pdbx_description
1 polymer ?
#
loop_
_entity_poly.entity_id
_entity_poly.type
_entity_poly.pdbx_seq_one_letter_code
_entity_poly.pdbx_strand_id
1 'polypeptide(L)'
;MINSSKINLYSYVCSIFIMSIVVISLICSEALQIQQAKEPFRGHLTRVTIQNYNDYLLAIHCKSRDDDLGFHILAKGELFGWKFHVNFRYSTLCFCGFSQRQINKGVFIIYVASRDFYRCANCTWKAEKDGFHGYGDIPTRGYLFYNWLN
;
A
#
# COMPACT_ATOMS: atom_id res chain seq x y z
N MET A 1 0.79 25.85 -60.16
CA MET A 1 2.01 25.05 -60.39
C MET A 1 2.96 25.28 -59.21
N ILE A 2 3.23 24.27 -58.39
CA ILE A 2 4.26 24.34 -57.35
C ILE A 2 5.61 24.12 -58.04
N ASN A 3 6.57 25.03 -57.87
CA ASN A 3 7.89 24.90 -58.49
C ASN A 3 8.67 23.73 -57.83
N SER A 4 9.49 23.03 -58.60
CA SER A 4 10.32 21.90 -58.17
C SER A 4 11.13 22.19 -56.90
N SER A 5 11.64 23.43 -56.76
CA SER A 5 12.36 23.87 -55.56
C SER A 5 11.52 23.83 -54.28
N LYS A 6 10.23 24.18 -54.34
CA LYS A 6 9.32 24.11 -53.19
C LYS A 6 8.98 22.66 -52.84
N ILE A 7 8.78 21.79 -53.83
CA ILE A 7 8.52 20.35 -53.60
C ILE A 7 9.70 19.72 -52.86
N ASN A 8 10.93 19.99 -53.31
CA ASN A 8 12.14 19.51 -52.64
C ASN A 8 12.24 20.03 -51.21
N LEU A 9 11.98 21.33 -50.99
CA LEU A 9 11.98 21.91 -49.64
C LEU A 9 10.95 21.24 -48.71
N TYR A 10 9.72 21.03 -49.17
CA TYR A 10 8.70 20.31 -48.38
C TYR A 10 9.14 18.88 -48.07
N SER A 11 9.73 18.18 -49.04
CA SER A 11 10.27 16.84 -48.83
C SER A 11 11.37 16.83 -47.78
N TYR A 12 12.32 17.79 -47.81
CA TYR A 12 13.39 17.89 -46.81
C TYR A 12 12.83 18.20 -45.43
N VAL A 13 11.89 19.14 -45.31
CA VAL A 13 11.25 19.49 -44.04
C VAL A 13 10.48 18.28 -43.48
N CYS A 14 9.70 17.58 -44.31
CA CYS A 14 9.01 16.35 -43.91
C CYS A 14 9.99 15.27 -43.43
N SER A 15 11.10 15.05 -44.13
CA SER A 15 12.12 14.08 -43.70
C SER A 15 12.74 14.45 -42.36
N ILE A 16 13.06 15.72 -42.12
CA ILE A 16 13.61 16.18 -40.82
C ILE A 16 12.59 15.95 -39.69
N PHE A 17 11.31 16.23 -39.92
CA PHE A 17 10.24 15.99 -38.95
C PHE A 17 10.03 14.51 -38.66
N ILE A 18 10.08 13.64 -39.67
CA ILE A 18 9.95 12.19 -39.47
C ILE A 18 11.15 11.67 -38.67
N MET A 19 12.38 12.10 -39.02
CA MET A 19 13.58 11.71 -38.30
C MET A 19 13.57 12.20 -36.85
N SER A 20 13.09 13.42 -36.58
CA SER A 20 12.97 13.92 -35.21
C SER A 20 11.93 13.14 -34.40
N ILE A 21 10.77 12.78 -34.98
CA ILE A 21 9.77 11.93 -34.33
C ILE A 21 10.34 10.54 -34.00
N VAL A 22 11.09 9.93 -34.93
CA VAL A 22 11.71 8.61 -34.69
C VAL A 22 12.76 8.68 -33.59
N VAL A 23 13.65 9.68 -33.61
CA VAL A 23 14.65 9.88 -32.55
C VAL A 23 13.98 10.13 -31.20
N ILE A 24 12.94 10.97 -31.15
CA ILE A 24 12.15 11.19 -29.93
C ILE A 24 11.53 9.88 -29.45
N SER A 25 10.96 9.06 -30.34
CA SER A 25 10.35 7.78 -29.98
C SER A 25 11.36 6.76 -29.43
N LEU A 26 12.60 6.75 -29.94
CA LEU A 26 13.69 5.91 -29.45
C LEU A 26 14.14 6.36 -28.06
N ILE A 27 14.38 7.66 -27.87
CA ILE A 27 14.73 8.24 -26.57
C ILE A 27 13.59 8.00 -25.56
N CYS A 28 12.33 8.13 -25.98
CA CYS A 28 11.19 7.81 -25.14
C CYS A 28 11.14 6.32 -24.76
N SER A 29 11.46 5.42 -25.68
CA SER A 29 11.48 3.98 -25.41
C SER A 29 12.57 3.61 -24.40
N GLU A 30 13.77 4.15 -24.55
CA GLU A 30 14.87 3.98 -23.58
C GLU A 30 14.51 4.60 -22.22
N ALA A 31 13.95 5.82 -22.21
CA ALA A 31 13.53 6.49 -20.99
C ALA A 31 12.44 5.69 -20.25
N LEU A 32 11.49 5.09 -20.96
CA LEU A 32 10.44 4.23 -20.39
C LEU A 32 11.03 2.96 -19.77
N GLN A 33 12.02 2.34 -20.41
CA GLN A 33 12.74 1.19 -19.84
C GLN A 33 13.53 1.59 -18.57
N ILE A 34 14.16 2.77 -18.57
CA ILE A 34 14.85 3.30 -17.37
C ILE A 34 13.85 3.56 -16.22
N GLN A 35 12.62 4.02 -16.51
CA GLN A 35 11.59 4.18 -15.47
C GLN A 35 11.15 2.84 -14.85
N GLN A 36 11.19 1.72 -15.59
CA GLN A 36 10.92 0.40 -15.03
C GLN A 36 12.02 -0.07 -14.07
N ALA A 37 13.27 0.38 -14.29
CA ALA A 37 14.41 0.09 -13.41
C ALA A 37 14.48 1.03 -12.17
N LYS A 38 13.81 2.18 -12.22
CA LYS A 38 13.61 3.02 -11.02
C LYS A 38 12.56 2.33 -10.16
N GLU A 39 13.02 1.70 -9.08
CA GLU A 39 12.23 1.22 -7.94
C GLU A 39 10.87 1.93 -7.89
N PRO A 40 9.77 1.25 -8.28
CA PRO A 40 8.51 1.89 -8.60
C PRO A 40 8.15 2.75 -7.40
N PHE A 41 8.06 4.07 -7.61
CA PHE A 41 7.88 5.12 -6.60
C PHE A 41 7.31 4.53 -5.30
N ARG A 42 8.21 4.07 -4.42
CA ARG A 42 7.79 3.25 -3.27
C ARG A 42 6.92 4.17 -2.45
N GLY A 43 5.61 3.90 -2.40
CA GLY A 43 4.67 4.79 -1.73
C GLY A 43 4.97 4.90 -0.24
N HIS A 44 4.16 5.62 0.52
CA HIS A 44 4.44 5.87 1.94
C HIS A 44 4.72 4.55 2.70
N LEU A 45 5.87 4.44 3.36
CA LEU A 45 6.23 3.26 4.15
C LEU A 45 5.43 3.29 5.45
N THR A 46 4.58 2.28 5.63
CA THR A 46 3.74 2.14 6.81
C THR A 46 4.10 0.88 7.57
N ARG A 47 4.14 0.99 8.89
CA ARG A 47 4.27 -0.11 9.84
C ARG A 47 2.95 -0.33 10.55
N VAL A 48 2.53 -1.58 10.65
CA VAL A 48 1.39 -1.99 11.50
C VAL A 48 1.92 -2.90 12.59
N THR A 49 1.50 -2.65 13.83
CA THR A 49 1.81 -3.48 14.99
C THR A 49 0.51 -3.80 15.73
N ILE A 50 0.29 -5.07 16.02
CA ILE A 50 -0.79 -5.58 16.86
C ILE A 50 -0.18 -6.12 18.14
N GLN A 51 -0.67 -5.69 19.30
CA GLN A 51 -0.25 -6.22 20.59
C GLN A 51 -1.44 -6.77 21.37
N ASN A 52 -1.29 -7.96 21.94
CA ASN A 52 -2.34 -8.58 22.73
C ASN A 52 -2.26 -8.17 24.22
N TYR A 53 -3.31 -7.55 24.75
CA TYR A 53 -3.43 -7.20 26.17
C TYR A 53 -4.42 -8.08 26.93
N ASN A 54 -5.05 -9.05 26.25
CA ASN A 54 -5.95 -9.99 26.87
C ASN A 54 -5.20 -11.07 27.66
N ASP A 55 -5.90 -11.68 28.63
CA ASP A 55 -5.39 -12.81 29.42
C ASP A 55 -5.51 -14.16 28.67
N TYR A 56 -5.76 -14.15 27.36
CA TYR A 56 -5.90 -15.34 26.52
C TYR A 56 -4.99 -15.27 25.29
N LEU A 57 -4.70 -16.44 24.71
CA LEU A 57 -4.01 -16.55 23.42
C LEU A 57 -4.91 -16.03 22.29
N LEU A 58 -4.47 -14.95 21.64
CA LEU A 58 -5.16 -14.37 20.50
C LEU A 58 -4.54 -14.90 19.20
N ALA A 59 -5.30 -15.68 18.46
CA ALA A 59 -4.94 -16.12 17.12
C ALA A 59 -5.31 -15.04 16.10
N ILE A 60 -4.39 -14.79 15.17
CA ILE A 60 -4.48 -13.72 14.17
C ILE A 60 -4.05 -14.27 12.81
N HIS A 61 -4.85 -14.04 11.77
CA HIS A 61 -4.44 -14.26 10.39
C HIS A 61 -4.69 -13.00 9.57
N CYS A 62 -3.61 -12.38 9.07
CA CYS A 62 -3.70 -11.15 8.30
C CYS A 62 -3.34 -11.35 6.83
N LYS A 63 -4.00 -10.63 5.93
CA LYS A 63 -3.70 -10.64 4.49
C LYS A 63 -4.07 -9.32 3.82
N SER A 64 -3.30 -8.96 2.81
CA SER A 64 -3.65 -7.95 1.81
C SER A 64 -4.19 -8.65 0.54
N ARG A 65 -4.35 -7.90 -0.56
CA ARG A 65 -4.71 -8.48 -1.85
C ARG A 65 -3.63 -9.43 -2.37
N ASP A 66 -2.37 -9.01 -2.24
CA ASP A 66 -1.23 -9.63 -2.91
C ASP A 66 -0.33 -10.41 -1.92
N ASP A 67 -0.43 -10.10 -0.62
CA ASP A 67 0.41 -10.68 0.43
C ASP A 67 -0.43 -11.38 1.50
N ASP A 68 -0.11 -12.64 1.81
CA ASP A 68 -0.61 -13.32 3.00
C ASP A 68 0.47 -13.25 4.10
N LEU A 69 0.13 -12.64 5.24
CA LEU A 69 1.06 -12.49 6.37
C LEU A 69 1.04 -13.71 7.30
N GLY A 70 0.16 -14.66 7.05
CA GLY A 70 0.07 -15.92 7.75
C GLY A 70 -0.62 -15.85 9.11
N PHE A 71 -0.67 -17.01 9.75
CA PHE A 71 -1.32 -17.23 11.03
C PHE A 71 -0.30 -17.11 12.18
N HIS A 72 -0.66 -16.34 13.20
CA HIS A 72 0.16 -16.09 14.39
C HIS A 72 -0.70 -16.25 15.65
N ILE A 73 -0.08 -16.67 16.75
CA ILE A 73 -0.72 -16.75 18.07
C ILE A 73 0.05 -15.81 19.00
N LEU A 74 -0.66 -14.87 19.62
CA LEU A 74 -0.08 -13.92 20.57
C LEU A 74 -0.54 -14.24 21.99
N ALA A 75 0.41 -14.53 22.88
CA ALA A 75 0.19 -14.50 24.31
C ALA A 75 0.04 -13.06 24.83
N LYS A 76 -0.37 -12.92 26.09
CA LYS A 76 -0.49 -11.61 26.74
C LYS A 76 0.85 -10.88 26.69
N GLY A 77 0.84 -9.66 26.20
CA GLY A 77 2.00 -8.79 26.05
C GLY A 77 2.78 -8.97 24.74
N GLU A 78 2.58 -10.08 24.02
CA GLU A 78 3.24 -10.33 22.74
C GLU A 78 2.66 -9.47 21.63
N LEU A 79 3.49 -9.23 20.61
CA LEU A 79 3.16 -8.40 19.46
C LEU A 79 3.47 -9.11 18.14
N PHE A 80 2.70 -8.77 17.12
CA PHE A 80 2.91 -9.13 15.73
C PHE A 80 2.91 -7.85 14.89
N GLY A 81 3.85 -7.71 13.96
CA GLY A 81 3.92 -6.51 13.14
C GLY A 81 4.67 -6.70 11.84
N TRP A 82 4.35 -5.86 10.86
CA TRP A 82 4.90 -5.90 9.51
C TRP A 82 4.99 -4.48 8.94
N LYS A 83 5.62 -4.38 7.76
CA LYS A 83 5.73 -3.14 7.00
C LYS A 83 5.28 -3.35 5.57
N PHE A 84 4.75 -2.31 4.95
CA PHE A 84 4.41 -2.29 3.54
C PHE A 84 4.45 -0.86 3.02
N HIS A 85 4.51 -0.71 1.70
CA HIS A 85 4.34 0.58 1.04
C HIS A 85 2.87 0.74 0.63
N VAL A 86 2.26 1.88 1.00
CA VAL A 86 0.91 2.22 0.54
C VAL A 86 0.96 2.44 -0.98
N ASN A 87 -0.01 1.88 -1.71
CA ASN A 87 -0.03 2.03 -3.15
C ASN A 87 -0.32 3.49 -3.56
N PHE A 88 0.16 3.88 -4.74
CA PHE A 88 -0.02 5.25 -5.26
C PHE A 88 -1.50 5.66 -5.43
N ARG A 89 -2.40 4.68 -5.60
CA ARG A 89 -3.85 4.91 -5.75
C ARG A 89 -4.59 5.03 -4.41
N TYR A 90 -3.90 5.05 -3.27
CA TYR A 90 -4.48 5.16 -1.93
C TYR A 90 -5.59 4.14 -1.65
N SER A 91 -5.43 2.92 -2.15
CA SER A 91 -6.43 1.85 -2.06
C SER A 91 -5.93 0.61 -1.30
N THR A 92 -4.79 0.72 -0.60
CA THR A 92 -4.23 -0.39 0.19
C THR A 92 -5.17 -0.75 1.33
N LEU A 93 -5.50 -2.04 1.44
CA LEU A 93 -6.29 -2.63 2.51
C LEU A 93 -5.56 -3.84 3.09
N CYS A 94 -5.59 -3.99 4.42
CA CYS A 94 -5.14 -5.19 5.10
C CYS A 94 -6.23 -5.68 6.04
N PHE A 95 -6.62 -6.94 5.87
CA PHE A 95 -7.67 -7.62 6.62
C PHE A 95 -7.03 -8.57 7.61
N CYS A 96 -7.59 -8.67 8.82
CA CYS A 96 -7.18 -9.66 9.79
C CYS A 96 -8.41 -10.37 10.36
N GLY A 97 -8.36 -11.69 10.44
CA GLY A 97 -9.28 -12.52 11.21
C GLY A 97 -8.70 -12.81 12.58
N PHE A 98 -9.58 -12.90 13.59
CA PHE A 98 -9.20 -13.10 14.98
C PHE A 98 -9.98 -14.24 15.61
N SER A 99 -9.31 -15.04 16.44
CA SER A 99 -9.97 -16.05 17.25
C SER A 99 -9.30 -16.24 18.61
N GLN A 100 -10.10 -16.74 19.54
CA GLN A 100 -9.65 -17.18 20.86
C GLN A 100 -9.97 -18.67 20.96
N ARG A 101 -8.97 -19.53 20.78
CA ARG A 101 -9.17 -20.98 20.62
C ARG A 101 -10.20 -21.24 19.49
N GLN A 102 -11.34 -21.88 19.80
CA GLN A 102 -12.43 -22.13 18.84
C GLN A 102 -13.41 -20.96 18.69
N ILE A 103 -13.31 -19.91 19.51
CA ILE A 103 -14.23 -18.77 19.48
C ILE A 103 -13.79 -17.80 18.40
N ASN A 104 -14.64 -17.58 17.39
CA ASN A 104 -14.41 -16.56 16.38
C ASN A 104 -14.64 -15.17 16.96
N LYS A 105 -13.61 -14.30 16.91
CA LYS A 105 -13.68 -12.91 17.37
C LYS A 105 -13.96 -11.94 16.21
N GLY A 106 -14.04 -12.45 14.99
CA GLY A 106 -14.46 -11.81 13.75
C GLY A 106 -13.30 -11.30 12.89
N VAL A 107 -13.64 -10.47 11.91
CA VAL A 107 -12.72 -9.97 10.89
C VAL A 107 -12.77 -8.45 10.87
N PHE A 108 -11.59 -7.82 10.83
CA PHE A 108 -11.45 -6.36 10.77
C PHE A 108 -10.45 -5.96 9.69
N ILE A 109 -10.72 -4.82 9.04
CA ILE A 109 -9.74 -4.20 8.15
C ILE A 109 -8.78 -3.37 9.00
N ILE A 110 -7.70 -4.01 9.44
CA ILE A 110 -6.70 -3.43 10.35
C ILE A 110 -5.99 -2.22 9.73
N TYR A 111 -5.91 -2.15 8.40
CA TYR A 111 -5.39 -0.98 7.70
C TYR A 111 -6.26 -0.62 6.51
N VAL A 112 -6.68 0.65 6.44
CA VAL A 112 -7.43 1.24 5.33
C VAL A 112 -6.70 2.51 4.92
N ALA A 113 -6.16 2.57 3.71
CA ALA A 113 -5.37 3.72 3.25
C ALA A 113 -6.11 5.06 3.43
N SER A 114 -7.39 5.15 3.06
CA SER A 114 -8.17 6.39 3.22
C SER A 114 -8.36 6.83 4.69
N ARG A 115 -8.36 5.89 5.64
CA ARG A 115 -8.47 6.16 7.08
C ARG A 115 -7.12 6.45 7.71
N ASP A 116 -6.11 5.68 7.33
CA ASP A 116 -4.87 5.53 8.09
C ASP A 116 -3.69 6.29 7.51
N PHE A 117 -3.71 6.64 6.22
CA PHE A 117 -2.57 7.29 5.55
C PHE A 117 -2.10 8.56 6.27
N TYR A 118 -3.03 9.41 6.71
CA TYR A 118 -2.71 10.61 7.50
C TYR A 118 -2.78 10.40 9.01
N ARG A 119 -3.28 9.25 9.47
CA ARG A 119 -3.40 8.91 10.89
C ARG A 119 -2.08 8.38 11.46
N CYS A 120 -1.38 7.56 10.68
CA CYS A 120 -0.17 6.88 11.12
C CYS A 120 0.75 6.39 10.00
N ALA A 121 2.03 6.66 10.17
CA ALA A 121 3.13 5.89 9.63
C ALA A 121 3.41 4.63 10.47
N ASN A 122 3.25 4.72 11.79
CA ASN A 122 3.37 3.61 12.74
C ASN A 122 2.03 3.33 13.40
N CYS A 123 1.19 2.56 12.72
CA CYS A 123 -0.15 2.23 13.18
C CYS A 123 -0.09 1.15 14.28
N THR A 124 -0.40 1.53 15.52
CA THR A 124 -0.40 0.60 16.65
C THR A 124 -1.82 0.22 17.03
N TRP A 125 -2.05 -1.07 17.20
CA TRP A 125 -3.32 -1.66 17.58
C TRP A 125 -3.16 -2.47 18.86
N LYS A 126 -4.02 -2.20 19.85
CA LYS A 126 -4.08 -2.95 21.09
C LYS A 126 -5.33 -3.80 21.10
N ALA A 127 -5.16 -5.12 21.22
CA ALA A 127 -6.26 -6.05 21.44
C ALA A 127 -6.56 -6.08 22.94
N GLU A 128 -7.66 -5.45 23.34
CA GLU A 128 -8.10 -5.35 24.74
C GLU A 128 -9.38 -6.17 24.95
N LYS A 129 -10.03 -6.05 26.12
CA LYS A 129 -11.17 -6.90 26.49
C LYS A 129 -12.44 -6.64 25.66
N ASP A 130 -12.64 -5.41 25.23
CA ASP A 130 -13.77 -4.93 24.44
C ASP A 130 -13.53 -5.04 22.94
N GLY A 131 -12.27 -4.91 22.49
CA GLY A 131 -11.95 -4.97 21.08
C GLY A 131 -10.56 -4.44 20.72
N PHE A 132 -10.46 -3.86 19.53
CA PHE A 132 -9.24 -3.22 19.03
C PHE A 132 -9.26 -1.71 19.20
N HIS A 133 -8.30 -1.22 19.98
CA HIS A 133 -8.01 0.20 20.13
C HIS A 133 -6.86 0.59 19.19
N GLY A 134 -7.10 1.60 18.34
CA GLY A 134 -6.14 2.08 17.35
C GLY A 134 -5.48 3.39 17.77
N TYR A 135 -4.16 3.45 17.65
CA TYR A 135 -3.31 4.61 17.97
C TYR A 135 -2.61 5.12 16.71
N GLY A 136 -2.59 6.44 16.55
CA GLY A 136 -1.87 7.15 15.48
C GLY A 136 -0.42 7.46 15.86
N ASP A 137 0.30 8.21 15.00
CA ASP A 137 1.69 8.63 15.30
C ASP A 137 1.77 9.63 16.47
N ILE A 138 0.77 10.50 16.59
CA ILE A 138 0.65 11.40 17.75
C ILE A 138 -0.26 10.69 18.76
N PRO A 139 0.27 10.25 19.92
CA PRO A 139 -0.51 9.55 20.92
C PRO A 139 -1.44 10.54 21.63
N THR A 140 -2.63 10.74 21.08
CA THR A 140 -3.68 11.55 21.73
C THR A 140 -4.61 10.66 22.55
N ARG A 141 -5.21 9.64 21.91
CA ARG A 141 -6.11 8.67 22.53
C ARG A 141 -6.24 7.45 21.64
N GLY A 142 -6.27 6.25 22.23
CA GLY A 142 -6.69 5.05 21.52
C GLY A 142 -8.20 5.09 21.32
N TYR A 143 -8.66 5.02 20.08
CA TYR A 143 -10.09 4.90 19.78
C TYR A 143 -10.43 3.43 19.56
N LEU A 144 -11.61 3.00 20.02
CA LEU A 144 -12.15 1.69 19.72
C LEU A 144 -12.65 1.67 18.28
N PHE A 145 -11.98 0.93 17.40
CA PHE A 145 -12.36 0.80 15.99
C PHE A 145 -13.19 -0.46 15.70
N TYR A 146 -13.07 -1.46 16.56
CA TYR A 146 -13.68 -2.77 16.35
C TYR A 146 -13.98 -3.41 17.69
N ASN A 147 -15.23 -3.81 17.90
CA ASN A 147 -15.64 -4.62 19.04
C ASN A 147 -15.47 -6.10 18.70
N TRP A 148 -15.07 -6.91 19.67
CA TRP A 148 -15.13 -8.36 19.48
C TRP A 148 -16.55 -8.81 19.15
N LEU A 149 -16.65 -9.87 18.34
CA LEU A 149 -17.89 -10.64 18.28
C LEU A 149 -18.10 -11.35 19.62
N ASN A 150 -19.35 -11.30 20.10
CA ASN A 150 -19.80 -11.98 21.32
C ASN A 150 -19.96 -13.49 21.09
#